data_AF-A0A2W4IBN1-F1
#
_entry.id   AF-A0A2W4IBN1-F1
#
_cell.length_a   1.000
_cell.length_b   1.000
_cell.length_c   1.000
_cell.angle_alpha   90.00
_cell.angle_beta   90.00
_cell.angle_gamma   90.00
#
_symmetry.space_group_name_H-M   'P 1'
#
loop_
_entity.id
_entity.type
_entity.pdbx_description
1 polymer ?
#
loop_
_entity_poly.entity_id
_entity_poly.type
_entity_poly.pdbx_seq_one_letter_code
_entity_poly.pdbx_strand_id
1 'polypeptide(L)'
;MKSLSFPSARLYIHDLLVGNGLTGAQAIQQGAREFGVFEDGGNPEEIESVGIPERDLTDCCECCQAAYKVLQQFFSKRSSTTRALDMETAWKSFRNRLNYYRAGMSSGKVRPLNCQLACSNLAPVIFDLLLQEVHRYS
;
A
#
# COMPACT_ATOMS: atom_id res chain seq x y z
N MET A 1 -20.10 -23.36 -13.70
CA MET A 1 -20.17 -21.89 -13.61
C MET A 1 -18.83 -21.40 -13.09
N LYS A 2 -18.10 -20.60 -13.88
CA LYS A 2 -16.84 -20.00 -13.40
C LYS A 2 -17.22 -18.93 -12.38
N SER A 3 -16.84 -19.13 -11.12
CA SER A 3 -16.96 -18.09 -10.08
C SER A 3 -16.22 -16.86 -10.56
N LEU A 4 -16.83 -15.67 -10.43
CA LEU A 4 -16.16 -14.40 -10.64
C LEU A 4 -14.95 -14.34 -9.69
N SER A 5 -13.77 -14.61 -10.23
CA SER A 5 -12.51 -14.51 -9.53
C SER A 5 -12.11 -13.04 -9.46
N PHE A 6 -11.80 -12.59 -8.25
CA PHE A 6 -11.40 -11.24 -7.84
C PHE A 6 -12.57 -10.29 -7.54
N PRO A 7 -12.92 -10.07 -6.25
CA PRO A 7 -13.32 -8.73 -5.86
C PRO A 7 -12.20 -7.78 -6.28
N SER A 8 -12.54 -6.67 -6.94
CA SER A 8 -11.58 -5.60 -7.20
C SER A 8 -10.77 -5.33 -5.93
N ALA A 9 -9.44 -5.30 -6.00
CA ALA A 9 -8.59 -5.08 -4.82
C ALA A 9 -9.03 -3.84 -4.02
N ARG A 10 -9.54 -2.81 -4.72
CA ARG A 10 -10.13 -1.62 -4.12
C ARG A 10 -11.40 -1.93 -3.32
N LEU A 11 -12.30 -2.76 -3.87
CA LEU A 11 -13.53 -3.19 -3.18
C LEU A 11 -13.22 -4.06 -1.96
N TYR A 12 -12.21 -4.93 -2.05
CA TYR A 12 -11.78 -5.74 -0.91
C TYR A 12 -11.27 -4.85 0.23
N ILE A 13 -10.40 -3.87 -0.06
CA ILE A 13 -9.93 -2.93 0.97
C ILE A 13 -11.09 -2.11 1.53
N HIS A 14 -12.02 -1.66 0.68
CA HIS A 14 -13.20 -0.95 1.15
C HIS A 14 -14.04 -1.81 2.11
N ASP A 15 -14.23 -3.10 1.82
CA ASP A 15 -14.94 -4.04 2.69
C ASP A 15 -14.21 -4.24 4.03
N LEU A 16 -12.88 -4.34 4.02
CA LEU A 16 -12.09 -4.39 5.24
C LEU A 16 -12.24 -3.13 6.12
N LEU A 17 -12.37 -1.96 5.49
CA LEU A 17 -12.58 -0.70 6.21
C LEU A 17 -14.01 -0.61 6.80
N VAL A 18 -15.03 -0.87 5.98
CA VAL A 18 -16.43 -0.60 6.33
C VAL A 18 -17.10 -1.79 6.99
N GLY A 19 -16.87 -3.00 6.48
CA GLY A 19 -17.43 -4.24 6.99
C GLY A 19 -16.71 -4.76 8.22
N ASN A 20 -15.36 -4.69 8.23
CA ASN A 20 -14.55 -5.27 9.31
C ASN A 20 -14.02 -4.23 10.31
N GLY A 21 -14.22 -2.93 10.04
CA GLY A 21 -13.81 -1.85 10.94
C GLY A 21 -12.29 -1.69 11.08
N LEU A 22 -11.50 -2.17 10.12
CA LEU A 22 -10.05 -2.05 10.16
C LEU A 22 -9.60 -0.62 9.87
N THR A 23 -8.45 -0.21 10.42
CA THR A 23 -7.78 1.01 9.97
C THR A 23 -7.23 0.83 8.56
N GLY A 24 -7.00 1.92 7.82
CA GLY A 24 -6.45 1.81 6.47
C GLY A 24 -5.09 1.10 6.39
N ALA A 25 -4.24 1.27 7.40
CA ALA A 25 -2.97 0.55 7.51
C ALA A 25 -3.18 -0.97 7.69
N GLN A 26 -4.08 -1.36 8.60
CA GLN A 26 -4.44 -2.76 8.83
C GLN A 26 -5.07 -3.40 7.59
N ALA A 27 -5.96 -2.67 6.90
CA ALA A 27 -6.59 -3.14 5.67
C ALA A 27 -5.56 -3.40 4.56
N ILE A 28 -4.55 -2.53 4.39
CA ILE A 28 -3.46 -2.72 3.42
C ILE A 28 -2.63 -3.97 3.74
N GLN A 29 -2.27 -4.17 5.02
CA GLN A 29 -1.50 -5.34 5.44
C GLN A 29 -2.29 -6.65 5.25
N GLN A 30 -3.57 -6.66 5.63
CA GLN A 30 -4.45 -7.81 5.43
C GLN A 30 -4.70 -8.08 3.93
N GLY A 31 -4.87 -7.03 3.13
CA GLY A 31 -4.93 -7.12 1.67
C GLY A 31 -3.68 -7.75 1.08
N ALA A 32 -2.50 -7.32 1.50
CA ALA A 32 -1.25 -7.88 1.00
C ALA A 32 -1.11 -9.38 1.30
N ARG A 33 -1.61 -9.84 2.45
CA ARG A 33 -1.71 -11.28 2.77
C ARG A 33 -2.68 -12.00 1.82
N GLU A 34 -3.91 -11.50 1.71
CA GLU A 34 -4.96 -12.14 0.89
C GLU A 34 -4.59 -12.23 -0.59
N PHE A 35 -3.89 -11.23 -1.10
CA PHE A 35 -3.45 -11.17 -2.50
C PHE A 35 -2.09 -11.85 -2.74
N GLY A 36 -1.56 -12.60 -1.75
CA GLY A 36 -0.33 -13.38 -1.92
C GLY A 36 0.93 -12.54 -2.14
N VAL A 37 0.93 -11.27 -1.72
CA VAL A 37 2.14 -10.43 -1.75
C VAL A 37 3.20 -10.97 -0.77
N PHE A 38 2.75 -11.64 0.28
CA PHE A 38 3.59 -12.39 1.19
C PHE A 38 3.51 -13.88 0.87
N GLU A 39 4.63 -14.52 0.53
CA GLU A 39 4.70 -16.00 0.52
C GLU A 39 4.63 -16.58 1.94
N ASP A 40 4.02 -17.77 2.04
CA ASP A 40 3.60 -18.52 3.23
C ASP A 40 4.32 -18.14 4.53
N GLY A 41 3.56 -17.61 5.49
CA GLY A 41 4.00 -17.39 6.87
C GLY A 41 4.66 -16.03 7.16
N GLY A 42 4.75 -15.11 6.20
CA GLY A 42 5.23 -13.76 6.47
C GLY A 42 4.28 -12.96 7.37
N ASN A 43 4.68 -12.66 8.61
CA ASN A 43 3.89 -11.78 9.48
C ASN A 43 4.28 -10.30 9.26
N PRO A 44 3.41 -9.42 8.76
CA PRO A 44 3.65 -7.97 8.68
C PRO A 44 3.93 -7.29 10.03
N GLU A 45 3.63 -7.93 11.17
CA GLU A 45 4.02 -7.46 12.50
C GLU A 45 5.51 -7.67 12.80
N GLU A 46 6.18 -8.60 12.11
CA GLU A 46 7.63 -8.87 12.26
C GLU A 46 8.51 -7.88 11.49
N ILE A 47 7.91 -6.99 10.70
CA ILE A 47 8.65 -5.85 10.14
C ILE A 47 8.81 -4.83 11.26
N GLU A 48 9.76 -5.13 12.16
CA GLU A 48 10.43 -4.12 12.98
C GLU A 48 10.76 -2.94 12.07
N SER A 49 10.57 -1.75 12.63
CA SER A 49 10.73 -0.44 12.04
C SER A 49 12.11 -0.22 11.38
N VAL A 50 12.40 -0.90 10.28
CA VAL A 50 13.55 -0.61 9.43
C VAL A 50 13.20 0.71 8.76
N GLY A 51 13.83 1.77 9.29
CA GLY A 51 13.43 3.16 9.15
C GLY A 51 12.99 3.51 7.74
N ILE A 52 11.72 3.93 7.63
CA ILE A 52 11.29 4.78 6.52
C ILE A 52 12.28 5.96 6.53
N PRO A 53 12.93 6.29 5.39
CA PRO A 53 13.84 7.42 5.34
C PRO A 53 13.17 8.66 5.97
N GLU A 54 13.83 9.35 6.90
CA GLU A 54 13.20 10.46 7.65
C GLU A 54 12.59 11.54 6.74
N ARG A 55 13.20 11.74 5.56
CA ARG A 55 12.70 12.60 4.48
C ARG A 55 11.32 12.22 3.93
N ASP A 56 10.89 10.98 4.11
CA ASP A 56 9.63 10.43 3.62
C ASP A 56 8.57 10.28 4.72
N LEU A 57 8.93 10.43 6.01
CA LEU A 57 8.03 10.26 7.16
C LEU A 57 7.08 11.45 7.37
N THR A 58 7.52 12.67 7.07
CA THR A 58 6.78 13.91 7.35
C THR A 58 5.52 14.09 6.49
N ASP A 59 5.42 13.41 5.34
CA ASP A 59 4.29 13.49 4.40
C ASP A 59 3.55 12.14 4.20
N CYS A 60 3.97 11.08 4.89
CA CYS A 60 3.38 9.75 4.74
C CYS A 60 2.41 9.44 5.88
N CYS A 61 1.11 9.44 5.55
CA CYS A 61 0.08 8.92 6.44
C CYS A 61 0.26 7.40 6.67
N GLU A 62 -0.35 6.86 7.72
CA GLU A 62 -0.19 5.45 8.17
C GLU A 62 -0.39 4.41 7.05
N CYS A 63 -1.30 4.67 6.09
CA CYS A 63 -1.50 3.81 4.91
C CYS A 63 -0.28 3.76 3.98
N CYS A 64 0.40 4.90 3.77
CA CYS A 64 1.63 4.93 2.97
C CYS A 64 2.76 4.20 3.69
N GLN A 65 2.83 4.32 5.02
CA GLN A 65 3.82 3.59 5.82
C GLN A 65 3.58 2.09 5.74
N ALA A 66 2.31 1.65 5.82
CA ALA A 66 1.94 0.25 5.61
C ALA A 66 2.36 -0.23 4.22
N ALA A 67 2.04 0.51 3.16
CA ALA A 67 2.43 0.15 1.79
C ALA A 67 3.96 0.06 1.61
N TYR A 68 4.73 0.97 2.21
CA TYR A 68 6.19 0.91 2.21
C TYR A 68 6.70 -0.39 2.84
N LYS A 69 6.17 -0.76 4.01
CA LYS A 69 6.52 -2.02 4.68
C LYS A 69 6.20 -3.24 3.82
N VAL A 70 5.05 -3.24 3.13
CA VAL A 70 4.72 -4.33 2.19
C VAL A 70 5.76 -4.44 1.07
N LEU A 71 6.12 -3.33 0.42
CA LEU A 71 7.17 -3.34 -0.62
C LEU A 71 8.51 -3.80 -0.04
N GLN A 72 8.88 -3.30 1.13
CA GLN A 72 10.13 -3.67 1.79
C GLN A 72 10.20 -5.18 2.03
N GLN A 73 9.11 -5.80 2.51
CA GLN A 73 9.04 -7.25 2.71
C GLN A 73 8.93 -8.05 1.41
N PHE A 74 8.32 -7.49 0.37
CA PHE A 74 8.30 -8.10 -0.95
C PHE A 74 9.73 -8.19 -1.53
N PHE A 75 10.49 -7.10 -1.49
CA PHE A 75 11.87 -7.09 -1.97
C PHE A 75 12.82 -7.83 -1.02
N SER A 76 12.71 -7.61 0.32
CA SER A 76 12.69 -8.66 1.35
C SER A 76 13.34 -10.01 1.06
N LYS A 77 12.57 -10.78 0.30
CA LYS A 77 12.76 -12.21 0.14
C LYS A 77 13.45 -12.55 -1.18
N ARG A 78 13.76 -11.56 -2.03
CA ARG A 78 14.35 -11.80 -3.36
C ARG A 78 15.87 -11.84 -3.29
N SER A 79 16.45 -12.92 -3.82
CA SER A 79 17.90 -13.09 -3.99
C SER A 79 18.39 -12.32 -5.22
N SER A 80 18.45 -11.00 -5.13
CA SER A 80 18.95 -10.16 -6.21
C SER A 80 19.98 -9.17 -5.69
N THR A 81 21.10 -9.06 -6.40
CA THR A 81 22.14 -8.04 -6.20
C THR A 81 21.63 -6.61 -6.44
N THR A 82 20.52 -6.43 -7.16
CA THR A 82 19.89 -5.13 -7.48
C THR A 82 18.72 -4.77 -6.58
N ARG A 83 18.38 -5.62 -5.60
CA ARG A 83 17.16 -5.51 -4.79
C ARG A 83 16.93 -4.13 -4.15
N ALA A 84 17.98 -3.49 -3.62
CA ALA A 84 17.85 -2.19 -2.99
C ALA A 84 17.48 -1.09 -4.01
N LEU A 85 18.06 -1.14 -5.21
CA LEU A 85 17.74 -0.25 -6.32
C LEU A 85 16.32 -0.50 -6.85
N ASP A 86 15.90 -1.76 -6.93
CA ASP A 86 14.56 -2.14 -7.38
C ASP A 86 13.49 -1.65 -6.41
N MET A 87 13.74 -1.78 -5.10
CA MET A 87 12.85 -1.28 -4.06
C MET A 87 12.74 0.24 -4.07
N GLU A 88 13.87 0.96 -4.17
CA GLU A 88 13.88 2.42 -4.25
C GLU A 88 13.13 2.91 -5.51
N THR A 89 13.33 2.24 -6.64
CA THR A 89 12.66 2.55 -7.90
C THR A 89 11.15 2.32 -7.79
N ALA A 90 10.72 1.18 -7.23
CA ALA A 90 9.32 0.87 -6.98
C ALA A 90 8.66 1.90 -6.05
N TRP A 91 9.33 2.27 -4.96
CA TRP A 91 8.82 3.25 -4.01
C TRP A 91 8.68 4.65 -4.62
N LYS A 92 9.69 5.09 -5.40
CA LYS A 92 9.64 6.37 -6.12
C LYS A 92 8.50 6.39 -7.14
N SER A 93 8.32 5.29 -7.89
CA SER A 93 7.23 5.14 -8.85
C SER A 93 5.86 5.21 -8.15
N PHE A 94 5.68 4.44 -7.08
CA PHE A 94 4.48 4.47 -6.24
C PHE A 94 4.14 5.89 -5.77
N ARG A 95 5.11 6.61 -5.18
CA ARG A 95 4.93 7.97 -4.65
C ARG A 95 4.52 8.97 -5.74
N ASN A 96 5.17 8.92 -6.90
CA ASN A 96 4.82 9.79 -8.02
C ASN A 96 3.38 9.59 -8.48
N ARG A 97 2.93 8.33 -8.57
CA ARG A 97 1.56 7.99 -8.98
C ARG A 97 0.53 8.40 -7.93
N LEU A 98 0.85 8.22 -6.64
CA LEU A 98 0.00 8.66 -5.55
C LEU A 98 -0.14 10.20 -5.51
N ASN A 99 0.96 10.92 -5.73
CA ASN A 99 0.95 12.39 -5.80
C ASN A 99 0.14 12.90 -6.99
N TYR A 100 0.26 12.26 -8.16
CA TYR A 100 -0.58 12.57 -9.32
C TYR A 100 -2.07 12.37 -9.02
N TYR A 101 -2.43 11.26 -8.37
CA TYR A 101 -3.81 11.00 -7.95
C TYR A 101 -4.31 12.07 -6.97
N ARG A 102 -3.51 12.44 -5.97
CA ARG A 102 -3.84 13.50 -4.99
C ARG A 102 -4.04 14.85 -5.67
N ALA A 103 -3.15 15.24 -6.58
CA ALA A 103 -3.26 16.48 -7.33
C ALA A 103 -4.56 16.53 -8.17
N GLY A 104 -4.96 15.39 -8.75
CA GLY A 104 -6.24 15.24 -9.45
C GLY A 104 -7.45 15.50 -8.56
N MET A 105 -7.44 15.00 -7.30
CA MET A 105 -8.53 15.24 -6.34
C MET A 105 -8.58 16.70 -5.85
N SER A 106 -7.42 17.34 -5.67
CA SER A 106 -7.33 18.74 -5.20
C SER A 106 -7.84 19.77 -6.21
N SER A 107 -8.08 19.38 -7.46
CA SER A 107 -8.73 20.24 -8.46
C SER A 107 -10.23 20.45 -8.20
N GLY A 108 -10.84 19.61 -7.35
CA GLY A 108 -12.18 19.81 -6.80
C GLY A 108 -12.11 20.48 -5.42
N LYS A 109 -13.06 21.39 -5.14
CA LYS A 109 -13.23 22.09 -3.84
C LYS A 109 -13.51 21.10 -2.69
N VAL A 110 -12.51 20.36 -2.24
CA VAL A 110 -12.65 19.42 -1.12
C VAL A 110 -11.96 20.03 0.09
N ARG A 111 -12.74 20.27 1.15
CA ARG A 111 -12.26 20.77 2.45
C ARG A 111 -11.16 19.84 2.99
N PRO A 112 -10.19 20.36 3.77
CA PRO A 112 -9.18 19.53 4.39
C PRO A 112 -9.86 18.52 5.31
N LEU A 113 -9.90 17.26 4.89
CA LEU A 113 -10.30 16.14 5.75
C LEU A 113 -9.25 15.98 6.86
N ASN A 114 -9.69 15.64 8.07
CA ASN A 114 -8.80 15.17 9.14
C ASN A 114 -7.79 14.16 8.57
N CYS A 115 -6.49 14.38 8.78
CA CYS A 115 -5.43 13.63 8.11
C CYS A 115 -5.56 12.10 8.23
N GLN A 116 -6.10 11.58 9.34
CA GLN A 116 -6.34 10.14 9.52
C GLN A 116 -7.56 9.60 8.74
N LEU A 117 -8.68 10.33 8.71
CA LEU A 117 -9.85 9.99 7.88
C LEU A 117 -9.53 10.13 6.39
N ALA A 118 -8.75 11.15 6.03
CA ALA A 118 -8.23 11.33 4.68
C ALA A 118 -7.33 10.15 4.25
N CYS A 119 -6.54 9.62 5.19
CA CYS A 119 -5.65 8.50 4.93
C CYS A 119 -6.41 7.20 4.65
N SER A 120 -7.40 6.85 5.48
CA SER A 120 -8.17 5.61 5.29
C SER A 120 -9.01 5.65 4.01
N ASN A 121 -9.55 6.81 3.63
CA ASN A 121 -10.24 6.98 2.34
C ASN A 121 -9.34 6.74 1.12
N LEU A 122 -8.02 6.92 1.27
CA LEU A 122 -7.04 6.64 0.21
C LEU A 122 -6.54 5.19 0.23
N ALA A 123 -6.81 4.41 1.27
CA ALA A 123 -6.29 3.04 1.41
C ALA A 123 -6.62 2.13 0.21
N PRO A 124 -7.85 2.15 -0.38
CA PRO A 124 -8.14 1.35 -1.58
C PRO A 124 -7.24 1.70 -2.77
N VAL A 125 -6.99 2.99 -2.99
CA VAL A 125 -6.16 3.48 -4.10
C VAL A 125 -4.70 3.18 -3.85
N ILE A 126 -4.23 3.39 -2.61
CA ILE A 126 -2.88 3.05 -2.18
C ILE A 126 -2.62 1.56 -2.41
N PHE A 127 -3.54 0.69 -2.02
CA PHE A 127 -3.38 -0.75 -2.18
C PHE A 127 -3.36 -1.19 -3.65
N ASP A 128 -4.20 -0.61 -4.49
CA ASP A 128 -4.17 -0.87 -5.94
C ASP A 128 -2.84 -0.44 -6.59
N LEU A 129 -2.33 0.75 -6.25
CA LEU A 129 -1.02 1.20 -6.73
C LEU A 129 0.12 0.29 -6.22
N LEU A 130 0.04 -0.15 -4.97
CA LEU A 130 0.98 -1.09 -4.37
C LEU A 130 1.01 -2.41 -5.14
N LEU A 131 -0.16 -3.02 -5.42
CA LEU A 131 -0.24 -4.27 -6.17
C LEU A 131 0.33 -4.14 -7.59
N GLN A 132 0.16 -2.99 -8.23
CA GLN A 132 0.73 -2.76 -9.55
C GLN A 132 2.26 -2.67 -9.53
N GLU A 133 2.85 -2.09 -8.47
CA GLU A 133 4.30 -2.14 -8.29
C GLU A 133 4.76 -3.57 -7.99
N VAL A 134 4.09 -4.30 -7.07
CA VAL A 134 4.39 -5.71 -6.81
C VAL A 134 4.36 -6.53 -8.10
N HIS A 135 3.31 -6.38 -8.93
CA HIS A 135 3.17 -7.11 -10.19
C HIS A 135 4.23 -6.75 -11.23
N ARG A 136 4.66 -5.48 -11.31
CA ARG A 136 5.74 -5.05 -12.22
C ARG A 136 7.05 -5.79 -11.95
N TYR A 137 7.29 -6.09 -10.68
CA TYR A 137 8.52 -6.74 -10.26
C TYR A 137 8.36 -8.24 -10.09
N SER A 138 7.15 -8.79 -9.92
CA SER A 138 6.90 -10.23 -9.70
C SER A 138 7.49 -11.11 -10.80
#